data_AF-M2V713-F1
#
_entry.id   AF-M2V713-F1
#
_cell.length_a   1.000
_cell.length_b   1.000
_cell.length_c   1.000
_cell.angle_alpha   90.00
_cell.angle_beta   90.00
_cell.angle_gamma   90.00
#
_symmetry.space_group_name_H-M   'P 1'
#
loop_
_entity.id
_entity.type
_entity.pdbx_description
1 polymer ?
#
loop_
_entity_poly.entity_id
_entity_poly.type
_entity_poly.pdbx_seq_one_letter_code
_entity_poly.pdbx_strand_id
1 'polypeptide(L)' 'MCSYNKITFFCKHFEYRVAKHCHFARNDPGHQCFGAWSVKREWDEPQELCKDCVRQ' A
#
# COMPACT_ATOMS: atom_id res chain seq x y z
N MET A 1 -11.19 -9.35 -4.47
CA MET A 1 -10.02 -8.56 -4.91
C MET A 1 -9.53 -7.75 -3.73
N CYS A 2 -8.22 -7.64 -3.54
CA CYS A 2 -7.66 -6.70 -2.57
C CYS A 2 -7.64 -5.30 -3.16
N SER A 3 -7.70 -4.28 -2.32
CA SER A 3 -7.57 -2.89 -2.75
C SER A 3 -6.49 -2.20 -1.94
N TYR A 4 -5.72 -1.35 -2.60
CA TYR A 4 -4.60 -0.63 -2.03
C TYR A 4 -4.79 0.88 -2.15
N ASN A 5 -4.17 1.60 -1.23
CA ASN A 5 -3.91 3.01 -1.35
C ASN A 5 -2.48 3.20 -1.84
N LYS A 6 -2.27 4.07 -2.81
CA LYS A 6 -0.93 4.45 -3.28
C LYS A 6 -0.58 5.81 -2.68
N ILE A 7 0.57 5.88 -2.01
CA ILE A 7 1.04 7.09 -1.36
C ILE A 7 2.37 7.45 -2.00
N THR A 8 2.48 8.65 -2.53
CA THR A 8 3.74 9.18 -3.06
C THR A 8 4.34 10.14 -2.04
N PHE A 9 5.56 9.86 -1.59
CA PHE A 9 6.25 10.63 -0.55
C PHE A 9 7.09 11.77 -1.15
N PHE A 10 7.57 12.68 -0.29
CA PHE A 10 8.43 13.79 -0.68
C PHE A 10 9.70 13.34 -1.45
N CYS A 11 10.27 12.19 -1.07
CA CYS A 11 11.43 11.59 -1.72
C CYS A 11 11.13 10.96 -3.10
N LYS A 12 9.91 11.16 -3.65
CA LYS A 12 9.41 10.58 -4.92
C LYS A 12 9.26 9.05 -4.92
N HIS A 13 9.50 8.39 -3.79
CA HIS A 13 9.15 6.98 -3.61
C HIS A 13 7.65 6.83 -3.39
N PHE A 14 7.11 5.66 -3.71
CA PHE A 14 5.71 5.34 -3.45
C PHE A 14 5.58 4.04 -2.62
N GLU A 15 4.55 3.97 -1.78
CA GLU A 15 4.19 2.77 -1.02
C GLU A 15 2.73 2.38 -1.32
N TYR A 16 2.47 1.08 -1.41
CA TYR A 16 1.12 0.54 -1.44
C TYR A 16 0.71 0.07 -0.05
N ARG A 17 -0.35 0.67 0.51
CA ARG A 17 -0.95 0.25 1.78
C ARG A 17 -2.27 -0.46 1.53
N VAL A 18 -2.50 -1.60 2.21
CA VAL A 18 -3.77 -2.32 2.06
C VAL A 18 -4.92 -1.45 2.58
N ALA A 19 -5.86 -1.12 1.69
CA ALA A 19 -7.10 -0.43 2.04
C ALA A 19 -8.23 -1.41 2.36
N LYS A 20 -8.26 -2.55 1.65
CA LYS A 20 -9.25 -3.60 1.85
C LYS A 20 -8.64 -4.96 1.47
N HIS A 21 -8.75 -5.91 2.38
CA HIS A 21 -8.40 -7.30 2.11
C HIS A 21 -9.49 -8.00 1.28
N CYS A 22 -9.10 -8.97 0.46
CA CYS A 22 -10.07 -9.80 -0.27
C CYS A 22 -10.80 -10.78 0.66
N HIS A 23 -11.79 -11.50 0.13
CA HIS A 23 -12.54 -12.49 0.92
C HIS A 23 -11.64 -13.61 1.46
N PHE A 24 -10.66 -14.07 0.68
CA PHE A 24 -9.76 -15.18 1.06
C PHE A 24 -8.82 -14.82 2.21
N ALA A 25 -8.47 -13.53 2.35
CA ALA A 25 -7.60 -13.04 3.41
C ALA A 25 -8.22 -13.13 4.82
N ARG A 26 -9.55 -13.35 4.94
CA ARG A 26 -10.23 -13.42 6.24
C ARG A 26 -9.71 -14.55 7.13
N ASN A 27 -9.17 -15.61 6.52
CA ASN A 27 -8.73 -16.81 7.22
C ASN A 27 -7.21 -17.02 7.16
N ASP A 28 -6.46 -16.11 6.55
CA ASP A 28 -5.03 -16.26 6.33
C ASP A 28 -4.27 -14.99 6.77
N PRO A 29 -3.61 -15.00 7.94
CA PRO A 29 -2.80 -13.88 8.41
C PRO A 29 -1.62 -13.55 7.48
N GLY A 30 -1.17 -14.53 6.69
CA GLY A 30 -0.09 -14.40 5.74
C GLY A 30 -0.55 -14.00 4.34
N HIS A 31 -1.79 -13.57 4.16
CA HIS A 31 -2.39 -13.40 2.83
C HIS A 31 -1.66 -12.35 2.00
N GLN A 32 -0.75 -12.83 1.15
CA GLN A 32 -0.15 -12.06 0.10
C GLN A 32 -1.14 -12.07 -1.07
N CYS A 33 -1.78 -10.93 -1.32
CA CYS A 33 -2.79 -10.78 -2.37
C CYS A 33 -2.16 -10.94 -3.76
N PHE A 34 -1.84 -12.17 -4.17
CA PHE A 34 -1.23 -12.49 -5.47
C PHE A 34 -2.19 -12.39 -6.66
N GLY A 35 -3.51 -12.36 -6.38
CA GLY A 35 -4.54 -12.21 -7.41
C GLY A 35 -4.78 -10.76 -7.83
N ALA A 36 -5.80 -10.55 -8.68
CA ALA A 36 -6.16 -9.22 -9.14
C ALA A 36 -6.46 -8.24 -7.98
N TRP A 37 -5.85 -7.07 -8.05
CA TRP A 37 -5.96 -5.99 -7.08
C TRP A 37 -6.21 -4.64 -7.78
N SER A 38 -6.68 -3.66 -7.02
CA SER A 38 -6.96 -2.31 -7.52
C SER A 38 -6.44 -1.22 -6.59
N VAL A 39 -6.15 -0.04 -7.15
CA VAL A 39 -5.87 1.17 -6.35
C VAL A 39 -7.20 1.87 -6.08
N LYS A 40 -7.52 2.07 -4.79
CA LYS A 40 -8.76 2.75 -4.36
C LYS A 40 -8.56 4.26 -4.26
N ARG A 41 -7.39 4.69 -3.80
CA ARG A 41 -7.03 6.10 -3.65
C ARG A 41 -5.54 6.27 -3.91
N GLU A 42 -5.19 7.38 -4.54
CA GLU A 42 -3.83 7.86 -4.69
C GLU A 42 -3.76 9.27 -4.10
N TRP A 43 -2.69 9.58 -3.36
CA TRP A 43 -2.38 10.93 -2.91
C TRP A 43 -0.89 11.11 -2.67
N ASP A 44 -0.47 12.36 -2.65
CA ASP A 44 0.88 12.79 -2.30
C ASP A 44 0.94 13.17 -0.81
N GLU A 45 2.00 12.73 -0.14
CA GLU A 45 2.31 13.05 1.25
C GLU A 45 3.64 13.83 1.27
N PRO A 46 3.62 15.11 0.83
CA PRO A 46 4.84 15.88 0.54
C PRO A 46 5.63 16.31 1.79
N GLN A 47 5.10 16.05 2.98
CA GLN A 47 5.77 16.35 4.26
C GLN A 47 6.52 15.14 4.82
N GLU A 48 6.19 13.93 4.35
CA GLU A 48 6.73 12.69 4.89
C GLU A 48 7.76 12.09 3.93
N LEU A 49 8.80 11.47 4.51
CA LEU A 49 9.75 10.62 3.80
C LEU A 49 9.29 9.16 3.87
N CYS A 50 9.61 8.36 2.86
CA CYS A 50 9.34 6.93 2.94
C CYS A 50 10.23 6.26 3.99
N LYS A 51 9.81 5.08 4.48
CA LYS A 51 10.53 4.32 5.50
C LYS A 51 11.98 4.00 5.11
N ASP A 52 12.25 3.76 3.82
CA ASP A 52 13.60 3.47 3.34
C ASP A 52 14.50 4.71 3.42
N CYS A 53 13.98 5.90 3.10
CA CYS A 53 14.73 7.16 3.21
C CYS A 53 14.96 7.59 4.66
N VAL A 54 14.03 7.30 5.57
CA VAL A 54 14.20 7.61 7.01
C VAL A 54 15.23 6.68 7.67
N ARG A 55 15.47 5.49 7.10
CA ARG A 55 16.40 4.48 7.65
C ARG A 55 17.84 4.60 7.14
N GLN A 56 18.13 5.51 6.21
CA GLN A 56 19.48 5.82 5.72
C GLN A 56 20.20 6.78 6.66
#